data_AF-A0A8J3CWH5-F1
#
_entry.id   AF-A0A8J3CWH5-F1
#
_cell.length_a   1.000
_cell.length_b   1.000
_cell.length_c   1.000
_cell.angle_alpha   90.00
_cell.angle_beta   90.00
_cell.angle_gamma   90.00
#
_symmetry.space_group_name_H-M   'P 1'
#
loop_
_entity.id
_entity.type
_entity.pdbx_description
1 polymer ?
#
loop_
_entity_poly.entity_id
_entity_poly.type
_entity_poly.pdbx_seq_one_letter_code
_entity_poly.pdbx_strand_id
1 'polypeptide(L)'
;MKRLLLILVICVAQTYQSFGQGLSNTFYDEVWSVKVKQIDDFVDRFNNEINFLKNGSLVKNKFSPETRPKLLSSLVNYDKVKDQLLVEDFIQWIYKEEFFLQLGKDNIQCELNVDAFYKQKKFNLDLILKIEVLENGAMKWVISDAKSTSFPWKTIEQNPSKFINPSNHNLRFSNLFKLINEGNDIQGMFANDFELNNFSIIVHEIIEGNLEIKEIKKIDYRISIDEKFKFLVSYFDVPSTPSGWLISEIY
;
A
#
# COMPACT_ATOMS: atom_id res chain seq x y z
N MET A 1 -51.09 55.27 12.33
CA MET A 1 -50.65 54.63 13.60
C MET A 1 -51.05 53.14 13.71
N LYS A 2 -52.32 52.75 13.53
CA LYS A 2 -52.76 51.34 13.65
C LYS A 2 -52.08 50.35 12.67
N ARG A 3 -51.71 50.80 11.46
CA ARG A 3 -50.99 49.97 10.46
C ARG A 3 -49.51 49.73 10.80
N LEU A 4 -48.85 50.68 11.48
CA LEU A 4 -47.45 50.53 11.93
C LEU A 4 -47.34 49.59 13.13
N LEU A 5 -48.34 49.59 14.01
CA LEU A 5 -48.40 48.70 15.16
C LEU A 5 -48.60 47.22 14.75
N LEU A 6 -49.33 46.98 13.66
CA LEU A 6 -49.60 45.63 13.15
C LEU A 6 -48.35 45.00 12.49
N ILE A 7 -47.49 45.81 11.86
CA ILE A 7 -46.23 45.35 11.27
C ILE A 7 -45.21 44.99 12.36
N LEU A 8 -45.18 45.76 13.46
CA LEU A 8 -44.28 45.49 14.57
C LEU A 8 -44.60 44.16 15.28
N VAL A 9 -45.89 43.81 15.41
CA VAL A 9 -46.34 42.55 16.02
C VAL A 9 -46.01 41.34 15.14
N ILE A 10 -46.07 41.48 13.81
CA ILE A 10 -45.71 40.41 12.88
C ILE A 10 -44.19 40.16 12.87
N CYS A 11 -43.36 41.21 12.97
CA CYS A 11 -41.90 41.04 13.06
C CYS A 11 -41.44 40.40 14.38
N VAL A 12 -42.13 40.64 15.51
CA VAL A 12 -41.79 40.03 16.80
C VAL A 12 -42.32 38.59 16.91
N ALA A 13 -43.34 38.21 16.14
CA ALA A 13 -43.82 36.83 16.08
C ALA A 13 -42.90 35.89 15.25
N GLN A 14 -42.06 36.44 14.37
CA GLN A 14 -41.13 35.66 13.55
C GLN A 14 -39.82 35.29 14.26
N THR A 15 -39.54 35.83 15.44
CA THR A 15 -38.30 35.54 16.18
C THR A 15 -38.41 34.31 17.11
N TYR A 16 -39.56 33.65 17.19
CA TYR A 16 -39.79 32.51 18.09
C TYR A 16 -39.66 31.11 17.45
N GLN A 17 -39.23 31.00 16.19
CA GLN A 17 -38.96 29.69 15.56
C GLN A 17 -37.61 29.62 14.83
N SER A 18 -36.56 30.13 15.47
CA SER A 18 -35.19 29.83 15.04
C SER A 18 -34.31 29.45 16.21
N PHE A 19 -34.75 28.42 16.95
CA PHE A 19 -33.80 27.46 17.51
C PHE A 19 -33.37 26.54 16.37
N GLY A 20 -32.35 26.94 15.62
CA GLY A 20 -31.59 25.99 14.84
C GLY A 20 -30.92 25.04 15.82
N GLN A 21 -31.55 23.90 16.10
CA GLN A 21 -30.89 22.78 16.77
C GLN A 21 -29.94 22.14 15.76
N GLY A 22 -28.82 22.81 15.53
CA GLY A 22 -27.64 22.30 14.83
C GLY A 22 -26.53 21.98 15.84
N LEU A 23 -26.87 21.30 16.94
CA LEU A 23 -25.91 20.54 17.72
C LEU A 23 -26.01 19.07 17.30
N SER A 24 -26.01 18.81 15.99
CA SER A 24 -25.74 17.49 15.46
C SER A 24 -24.24 17.41 15.18
N ASN A 25 -23.54 16.58 15.94
CA ASN A 25 -22.31 15.90 15.52
C ASN A 25 -21.11 16.70 15.01
N THR A 26 -20.93 17.98 15.35
CA THR A 26 -19.74 18.74 14.93
C THR A 26 -18.42 18.02 15.24
N PHE A 27 -18.30 17.36 16.39
CA PHE A 27 -17.13 16.54 16.73
C PHE A 27 -16.96 15.32 15.81
N TYR A 28 -18.03 14.63 15.45
CA TYR A 28 -17.96 13.43 14.60
C TYR A 28 -17.69 13.81 13.14
N ASP A 29 -18.30 14.88 12.64
CA ASP A 29 -18.07 15.41 11.30
C ASP A 29 -16.63 15.93 11.15
N GLU A 30 -16.08 16.58 12.19
CA GLU A 30 -14.67 16.99 12.24
C GLU A 30 -13.73 15.78 12.29
N VAL A 31 -14.03 14.75 13.10
CA VAL A 31 -13.19 13.55 13.25
C VAL A 31 -13.16 12.71 11.97
N TRP A 32 -14.29 12.56 11.29
CA TRP A 32 -14.38 11.81 10.02
C TRP A 32 -13.76 12.55 8.83
N SER A 33 -13.63 13.88 8.91
CA SER A 33 -12.94 14.70 7.91
C SER A 33 -11.43 14.87 8.20
N VAL A 34 -10.89 14.30 9.29
CA VAL A 34 -9.45 14.34 9.56
C VAL A 34 -8.69 13.46 8.57
N LYS A 35 -7.79 14.08 7.80
CA LYS A 35 -6.81 13.46 6.90
C LYS A 35 -6.04 12.30 7.57
N VAL A 36 -5.97 11.14 6.92
CA VAL A 36 -5.19 9.97 7.37
C VAL A 36 -3.73 10.14 6.93
N LYS A 37 -2.83 10.53 7.84
CA LYS A 37 -1.48 10.98 7.45
C LYS A 37 -0.49 9.84 7.36
N GLN A 38 -0.62 8.85 8.24
CA GLN A 38 0.28 7.72 8.35
C GLN A 38 -0.47 6.41 8.12
N ILE A 39 0.25 5.35 7.75
CA ILE A 39 -0.33 4.01 7.62
C ILE A 39 -0.83 3.47 8.96
N ASP A 40 -0.18 3.86 10.07
CA ASP A 40 -0.63 3.52 11.42
C ASP A 40 -1.99 4.15 11.73
N ASP A 41 -2.22 5.41 11.32
CA ASP A 41 -3.53 6.08 11.45
C ASP A 41 -4.62 5.33 10.66
N PHE A 42 -4.27 4.76 9.50
CA PHE A 42 -5.18 3.95 8.69
C PHE A 42 -5.56 2.67 9.44
N VAL A 43 -4.57 1.95 9.98
CA VAL A 43 -4.78 0.71 10.74
C VAL A 43 -5.62 0.97 11.99
N ASP A 44 -5.33 2.03 12.73
CA ASP A 44 -6.09 2.42 13.92
C ASP A 44 -7.56 2.66 13.57
N ARG A 45 -7.84 3.44 12.52
CA ARG A 45 -9.21 3.72 12.07
C ARG A 45 -9.93 2.47 11.58
N PHE A 46 -9.22 1.62 10.85
CA PHE A 46 -9.73 0.32 10.40
C PHE A 46 -10.19 -0.53 11.61
N ASN A 47 -9.47 -0.39 12.73
CA ASN A 47 -9.75 -1.07 14.00
C ASN A 47 -10.73 -0.34 14.93
N ASN A 48 -11.42 0.70 14.44
CA ASN A 48 -12.36 1.53 15.22
C ASN A 48 -11.68 2.33 16.35
N GLU A 49 -10.40 2.68 16.17
CA GLU A 49 -9.62 3.50 17.08
C GLU A 49 -9.19 4.80 16.37
N ILE A 50 -9.18 5.92 17.11
CA ILE A 50 -8.52 7.15 16.64
C ILE A 50 -7.57 7.61 17.71
N ASN A 51 -6.30 7.54 17.35
CA ASN A 51 -5.20 7.95 18.19
C ASN A 51 -4.71 9.32 17.68
N PHE A 52 -4.56 10.29 18.59
CA PHE A 52 -3.95 11.57 18.26
C PHE A 52 -3.10 12.09 19.41
N LEU A 53 -2.07 12.85 19.06
CA LEU A 53 -1.23 13.53 20.03
C LEU A 53 -1.92 14.81 20.51
N LYS A 54 -2.20 14.89 21.81
CA LYS A 54 -2.65 16.12 22.48
C LYS A 54 -1.64 16.50 23.55
N ASN A 55 -1.02 17.68 23.41
CA ASN A 55 0.01 18.18 24.32
C ASN A 55 1.16 17.18 24.58
N GLY A 56 1.60 16.48 23.53
CA GLY A 56 2.69 15.50 23.61
C GLY A 56 2.32 14.14 24.21
N SER A 57 1.05 13.94 24.59
CA SER A 57 0.54 12.65 25.07
C SER A 57 -0.37 12.00 24.02
N LEU A 58 -0.22 10.68 23.83
CA LEU A 58 -1.11 9.89 22.99
C LEU A 58 -2.47 9.75 23.69
N VAL A 59 -3.52 10.28 23.06
CA VAL A 59 -4.90 10.05 23.48
C VAL A 59 -5.46 8.94 22.60
N LYS A 60 -5.77 7.80 23.22
CA LYS A 60 -6.43 6.68 22.55
C LYS A 60 -7.93 6.75 22.75
N ASN A 61 -8.69 6.91 21.68
CA ASN A 61 -10.14 6.85 21.74
C ASN A 61 -10.63 5.62 20.98
N LYS A 62 -11.20 4.67 21.72
CA LYS A 62 -11.95 3.57 21.15
C LYS A 62 -13.42 3.95 21.11
N PHE A 63 -14.02 3.94 19.92
CA PHE A 63 -15.41 4.32 19.76
C PHE A 63 -16.35 3.14 20.06
N SER A 64 -17.65 3.41 20.16
CA SER A 64 -18.64 2.33 20.28
C SER A 64 -18.58 1.41 19.05
N PRO A 65 -18.89 0.12 19.16
CA PRO A 65 -18.83 -0.80 18.02
C PRO A 65 -19.63 -0.32 16.79
N GLU A 66 -20.74 0.38 17.04
CA GLU A 66 -21.65 0.94 16.02
C GLU A 66 -21.00 1.98 15.09
N THR A 67 -19.88 2.60 15.48
CA THR A 67 -19.18 3.57 14.63
C THR A 67 -18.26 2.93 13.59
N ARG A 68 -17.95 1.65 13.75
CA ARG A 68 -16.95 0.95 12.93
C ARG A 68 -17.29 0.95 11.43
N PRO A 69 -18.53 0.67 10.99
CA PRO A 69 -18.87 0.75 9.56
C PRO A 69 -18.67 2.16 8.97
N LYS A 70 -18.93 3.21 9.76
CA LYS A 70 -18.75 4.59 9.33
C LYS A 70 -17.27 4.94 9.18
N LEU A 71 -16.43 4.50 10.10
CA LEU A 71 -14.98 4.70 10.00
C LEU A 71 -14.38 3.92 8.82
N LEU A 72 -14.80 2.66 8.63
CA LEU A 72 -14.39 1.88 7.46
C LEU A 72 -14.81 2.56 6.15
N SER A 73 -16.04 3.08 6.07
CA SER A 73 -16.51 3.86 4.92
C SER A 73 -15.67 5.12 4.69
N SER A 74 -15.24 5.82 5.75
CA SER A 74 -14.38 7.00 5.63
C SER A 74 -12.97 6.71 5.09
N LEU A 75 -12.52 5.45 5.17
CA LEU A 75 -11.25 5.01 4.62
C LEU A 75 -11.33 4.68 3.13
N VAL A 76 -12.52 4.71 2.52
CA VAL A 76 -12.71 4.38 1.11
C VAL A 76 -12.73 5.64 0.25
N ASN A 77 -11.92 5.64 -0.80
CA ASN A 77 -12.02 6.64 -1.85
C ASN A 77 -13.06 6.19 -2.89
N TYR A 78 -14.32 6.61 -2.70
CA TYR A 78 -15.44 6.24 -3.57
C TYR A 78 -15.30 6.73 -5.02
N ASP A 79 -14.46 7.72 -5.30
CA ASP A 79 -14.17 8.17 -6.66
C ASP A 79 -13.21 7.24 -7.41
N LYS A 80 -12.50 6.36 -6.70
CA LYS A 80 -11.51 5.44 -7.25
C LYS A 80 -11.96 4.00 -7.29
N VAL A 81 -12.73 3.56 -6.30
CA VAL A 81 -13.25 2.20 -6.29
C VAL A 81 -14.30 2.04 -7.38
N LYS A 82 -14.21 0.94 -8.15
CA LYS A 82 -15.06 0.69 -9.32
C LYS A 82 -16.44 0.14 -8.96
N ASP A 83 -16.54 -0.63 -7.88
CA ASP A 83 -17.75 -1.34 -7.49
C ASP A 83 -18.15 -0.96 -6.06
N GLN A 84 -19.23 -0.19 -5.93
CA GLN A 84 -19.75 0.26 -4.64
C GLN A 84 -20.42 -0.88 -3.85
N LEU A 85 -21.01 -1.88 -4.53
CA LEU A 85 -21.61 -3.03 -3.86
C LEU A 85 -20.51 -3.88 -3.21
N LEU A 86 -19.37 -4.05 -3.89
CA LEU A 86 -18.21 -4.72 -3.32
C LEU A 86 -17.67 -4.00 -2.07
N VAL A 87 -17.71 -2.66 -2.05
CA VAL A 87 -17.34 -1.87 -0.86
C VAL A 87 -18.29 -2.15 0.31
N GLU A 88 -19.59 -2.16 0.05
CA GLU A 88 -20.59 -2.45 1.09
C GLU A 88 -20.41 -3.86 1.64
N ASP A 89 -20.24 -4.86 0.76
CA ASP A 89 -19.98 -6.25 1.14
C ASP A 89 -18.69 -6.39 1.96
N PHE A 90 -17.62 -5.69 1.56
CA PHE A 90 -16.35 -5.62 2.27
C PHE A 90 -16.53 -5.06 3.69
N ILE A 91 -17.18 -3.90 3.83
CA ILE A 91 -17.39 -3.25 5.13
C ILE A 91 -18.26 -4.12 6.04
N GLN A 92 -19.36 -4.66 5.53
CA GLN A 92 -20.27 -5.49 6.31
C GLN A 92 -19.59 -6.79 6.76
N TRP A 93 -18.78 -7.40 5.89
CA TRP A 93 -18.05 -8.61 6.24
C TRP A 93 -17.01 -8.34 7.33
N ILE A 94 -16.19 -7.29 7.22
CA ILE A 94 -15.22 -6.91 8.26
C ILE A 94 -15.91 -6.65 9.59
N TYR A 95 -17.04 -5.94 9.57
CA TYR A 95 -17.80 -5.64 10.77
C TYR A 95 -18.34 -6.91 11.43
N LYS A 96 -18.94 -7.82 10.64
CA LYS A 96 -19.56 -9.05 11.13
C LYS A 96 -18.55 -10.08 11.64
N GLU A 97 -17.43 -10.26 10.95
CA GLU A 97 -16.37 -11.19 11.35
C GLU A 97 -15.45 -10.59 12.43
N GLU A 98 -15.72 -9.35 12.86
CA GLU A 98 -14.90 -8.60 13.80
C GLU A 98 -13.41 -8.56 13.42
N PHE A 99 -13.07 -8.50 12.13
CA PHE A 99 -11.69 -8.61 11.65
C PHE A 99 -10.87 -7.35 11.95
N PHE A 100 -9.80 -7.45 12.76
CA PHE A 100 -8.92 -6.32 13.09
C PHE A 100 -7.56 -6.46 12.41
N LEU A 101 -7.09 -5.37 11.78
CA LEU A 101 -5.81 -5.31 11.11
C LEU A 101 -4.67 -5.12 12.14
N GLN A 102 -3.60 -5.90 12.02
CA GLN A 102 -2.44 -5.88 12.90
C GLN A 102 -1.15 -5.79 12.08
N LEU A 103 -0.42 -4.68 12.28
CA LEU A 103 0.91 -4.50 11.69
C LEU A 103 1.85 -5.62 12.16
N GLY A 104 2.62 -6.17 11.23
CA GLY A 104 3.59 -7.24 11.50
C GLY A 104 3.00 -8.64 11.65
N LYS A 105 1.66 -8.79 11.70
CA LYS A 105 0.98 -10.09 11.71
C LYS A 105 0.23 -10.34 10.41
N ASP A 106 -0.52 -9.35 9.95
CA ASP A 106 -1.31 -9.48 8.73
C ASP A 106 -0.45 -9.24 7.48
N ASN A 107 -0.94 -9.73 6.34
CA ASN A 107 -0.24 -9.62 5.07
C ASN A 107 -0.38 -8.20 4.48
N ILE A 108 0.44 -7.29 5.00
CA ILE A 108 0.57 -5.90 4.56
C ILE A 108 1.89 -5.78 3.80
N GLN A 109 1.78 -5.46 2.51
CA GLN A 109 2.92 -5.22 1.62
C GLN A 109 2.94 -3.75 1.21
N CYS A 110 4.09 -3.12 1.30
CA CYS A 110 4.32 -1.77 0.79
C CYS A 110 4.97 -1.88 -0.59
N GLU A 111 4.31 -1.37 -1.61
CA GLU A 111 4.78 -1.32 -2.99
C GLU A 111 5.34 0.08 -3.27
N LEU A 112 6.64 0.16 -3.51
CA LEU A 112 7.33 1.39 -3.89
C LEU A 112 7.63 1.37 -5.38
N ASN A 113 7.06 2.33 -6.11
CA ASN A 113 7.49 2.60 -7.47
C ASN A 113 8.64 3.61 -7.43
N VAL A 114 9.82 3.25 -7.93
CA VAL A 114 11.02 4.08 -7.86
C VAL A 114 11.66 4.29 -9.22
N ASP A 115 12.24 5.48 -9.41
CA ASP A 115 13.16 5.76 -10.50
C ASP A 115 14.56 5.29 -10.10
N ALA A 116 15.14 4.42 -10.93
CA ALA A 116 16.46 3.85 -10.72
C ALA A 116 17.36 4.05 -11.94
N PHE A 117 18.67 3.95 -11.73
CA PHE A 117 19.69 3.95 -12.78
C PHE A 117 20.50 2.67 -12.69
N TYR A 118 20.68 2.00 -13.81
CA TYR A 118 21.61 0.89 -13.95
C TYR A 118 22.60 1.20 -15.06
N LYS A 119 23.91 1.23 -14.75
CA LYS A 119 24.96 1.60 -15.73
C LYS A 119 24.60 2.86 -16.53
N GLN A 120 24.17 3.91 -15.83
CA GLN A 120 23.73 5.21 -16.36
C GLN A 120 22.44 5.21 -17.20
N LYS A 121 21.73 4.09 -17.33
CA LYS A 121 20.41 4.03 -17.97
C LYS A 121 19.30 4.12 -16.94
N LYS A 122 18.40 5.09 -17.12
CA LYS A 122 17.22 5.27 -16.29
C LYS A 122 16.19 4.17 -16.57
N PHE A 123 15.61 3.61 -15.53
CA PHE A 123 14.49 2.68 -15.61
C PHE A 123 13.63 2.76 -14.35
N ASN A 124 12.43 2.17 -14.42
CA ASN A 124 11.50 2.11 -13.30
C ASN A 124 11.58 0.73 -12.61
N LEU A 125 11.55 0.75 -11.27
CA LEU A 125 11.72 -0.40 -10.42
C LEU A 125 10.63 -0.39 -9.34
N ASP A 126 9.94 -1.51 -9.19
CA ASP A 126 8.98 -1.73 -8.11
C ASP A 126 9.68 -2.51 -7.00
N LEU A 127 9.73 -1.95 -5.80
CA LEU A 127 10.19 -2.66 -4.60
C LEU A 127 9.00 -3.08 -3.77
N ILE A 128 9.01 -4.32 -3.30
CA ILE A 128 7.99 -4.85 -2.39
C ILE A 128 8.62 -4.99 -1.02
N LEU A 129 8.06 -4.27 -0.05
CA LEU A 129 8.49 -4.30 1.33
C LEU A 129 7.43 -4.97 2.19
N LYS A 130 7.86 -5.64 3.25
CA LYS A 130 6.99 -6.21 4.29
C LYS A 130 7.51 -5.87 5.68
N ILE A 131 6.65 -6.01 6.67
CA ILE A 131 7.05 -5.83 8.07
C ILE A 131 7.62 -7.13 8.60
N GLU A 132 8.77 -7.05 9.29
CA GLU A 132 9.37 -8.13 10.05
C GLU A 132 9.37 -7.77 11.53
N VAL A 133 8.86 -8.68 12.36
CA VAL A 133 8.85 -8.55 13.81
C VAL A 133 10.12 -9.21 14.38
N LEU A 134 10.90 -8.43 15.12
CA LEU A 134 12.12 -8.87 15.80
C LEU A 134 11.79 -9.62 17.09
N GLU A 135 12.75 -10.38 17.62
CA GLU A 135 12.58 -11.18 18.85
C GLU A 135 12.14 -10.34 20.07
N ASN A 136 12.54 -9.07 20.12
CA ASN A 136 12.17 -8.13 21.18
C ASN A 136 10.81 -7.43 20.96
N GLY A 137 10.06 -7.82 19.92
CA GLY A 137 8.78 -7.22 19.54
C GLY A 137 8.86 -5.93 18.72
N ALA A 138 10.07 -5.41 18.44
CA ALA A 138 10.22 -4.28 17.55
C ALA A 138 9.93 -4.66 16.08
N MET A 139 9.48 -3.70 15.28
CA MET A 139 9.14 -3.92 13.88
C MET A 139 10.09 -3.14 12.97
N LYS A 140 10.42 -3.74 11.81
CA LYS A 140 11.16 -3.07 10.74
C LYS A 140 10.53 -3.39 9.38
N TRP A 141 10.67 -2.47 8.43
CA TRP A 141 10.41 -2.75 7.03
C TRP A 141 11.61 -3.46 6.41
N VAL A 142 11.35 -4.53 5.66
CA VAL A 142 12.37 -5.25 4.89
C VAL A 142 11.93 -5.37 3.44
N ILE A 143 12.87 -5.19 2.51
CA ILE A 143 12.63 -5.43 1.09
C ILE A 143 12.56 -6.94 0.90
N SER A 144 11.41 -7.43 0.43
CA SER A 144 11.16 -8.85 0.20
C SER A 144 11.23 -9.25 -1.26
N ASP A 145 11.03 -8.31 -2.18
CA ASP A 145 11.06 -8.58 -3.62
C ASP A 145 11.32 -7.28 -4.40
N ALA A 146 11.72 -7.42 -5.66
CA ALA A 146 11.87 -6.30 -6.58
C ALA A 146 11.54 -6.72 -8.02
N LYS A 147 10.75 -5.91 -8.71
CA LYS A 147 10.25 -6.17 -10.07
C LYS A 147 10.56 -4.99 -10.98
N SER A 148 10.95 -5.28 -12.21
CA SER A 148 11.12 -4.26 -13.24
C SER A 148 10.43 -4.73 -14.51
N THR A 149 9.57 -3.88 -15.07
CA THR A 149 8.95 -4.11 -16.38
C THR A 149 9.85 -3.70 -17.53
N SER A 150 10.79 -2.78 -17.26
CA SER A 150 11.58 -2.07 -18.27
C SER A 150 12.99 -2.64 -18.44
N PHE A 151 13.47 -3.42 -17.46
CA PHE A 151 14.78 -4.05 -17.54
C PHE A 151 14.63 -5.56 -17.72
N PRO A 152 15.04 -6.12 -18.87
CA PRO A 152 15.08 -7.56 -19.02
C PRO A 152 16.31 -8.05 -18.28
N TRP A 153 16.17 -8.33 -16.98
CA TRP A 153 17.00 -9.38 -16.39
C TRP A 153 16.71 -10.61 -17.23
N LYS A 154 17.62 -10.89 -18.17
CA LYS A 154 17.35 -11.79 -19.30
C LYS A 154 16.69 -13.06 -18.77
N THR A 155 15.49 -13.35 -19.24
CA THR A 155 15.01 -14.73 -19.22
C THR A 155 16.08 -15.56 -19.92
N ILE A 156 16.57 -16.57 -19.22
CA ILE A 156 17.55 -17.50 -19.76
C ILE A 156 16.79 -18.39 -20.74
N GLU A 157 16.71 -17.96 -21.99
CA GLU A 157 16.24 -18.84 -23.06
C GLU A 157 17.26 -19.98 -23.22
N GLN A 158 16.80 -21.21 -22.99
CA GLN A 158 17.63 -22.40 -23.11
C GLN A 158 18.18 -22.52 -24.54
N ASN A 159 19.50 -22.62 -24.65
CA ASN A 159 20.18 -22.87 -25.91
C ASN A 159 20.84 -24.25 -25.90
N PRO A 160 20.13 -25.32 -26.30
CA PRO A 160 20.65 -26.69 -26.22
C PRO A 160 21.85 -26.95 -27.13
N SER A 161 22.22 -26.02 -28.02
CA SER A 161 23.39 -26.17 -28.89
C SER A 161 24.72 -25.98 -28.16
N LYS A 162 24.73 -25.36 -26.98
CA LYS A 162 25.92 -25.14 -26.15
C LYS A 162 25.77 -25.83 -24.81
N PHE A 163 26.39 -27.00 -24.71
CA PHE A 163 26.35 -27.85 -23.53
C PHE A 163 27.73 -28.45 -23.24
N ILE A 164 27.91 -28.90 -22.00
CA ILE A 164 29.09 -29.67 -21.62
C ILE A 164 28.78 -31.14 -21.89
N ASN A 165 29.43 -31.74 -22.89
CA ASN A 165 29.27 -33.17 -23.14
C ASN A 165 29.75 -33.98 -21.91
N PRO A 166 29.02 -35.02 -21.46
CA PRO A 166 29.44 -35.82 -20.32
C PRO A 166 30.88 -36.34 -20.42
N SER A 167 31.35 -36.73 -21.62
CA SER A 167 32.72 -37.21 -21.85
C SER A 167 33.83 -36.22 -21.48
N ASN A 168 33.50 -34.93 -21.30
CA ASN A 168 34.47 -33.90 -20.90
C ASN A 168 35.06 -34.12 -19.50
N HIS A 169 34.43 -34.94 -18.64
CA HIS A 169 35.00 -35.33 -17.35
C HIS A 169 36.39 -35.97 -17.50
N ASN A 170 36.64 -36.70 -18.60
CA ASN A 170 37.94 -37.31 -18.91
C ASN A 170 39.03 -36.27 -19.20
N LEU A 171 38.63 -35.06 -19.61
CA LEU A 171 39.51 -33.92 -19.87
C LEU A 171 39.49 -32.92 -18.71
N ARG A 172 39.03 -33.34 -17.53
CA ARG A 172 38.87 -32.48 -16.33
C ARG A 172 38.09 -31.20 -16.63
N PHE A 173 37.09 -31.30 -17.51
CA PHE A 173 36.25 -30.18 -17.94
C PHE A 173 37.02 -29.01 -18.57
N SER A 174 38.13 -29.25 -19.25
CA SER A 174 38.90 -28.19 -19.92
C SER A 174 38.05 -27.32 -20.86
N ASN A 175 37.01 -27.88 -21.48
CA ASN A 175 36.13 -27.14 -22.37
C ASN A 175 35.18 -26.18 -21.62
N LEU A 176 34.97 -26.37 -20.32
CA LEU A 176 34.17 -25.45 -19.49
C LEU A 176 34.75 -24.04 -19.50
N PHE A 177 36.07 -23.92 -19.29
CA PHE A 177 36.77 -22.64 -19.31
C PHE A 177 36.58 -21.92 -20.65
N LYS A 178 36.67 -22.67 -21.76
CA LYS A 178 36.47 -22.14 -23.10
C LYS A 178 35.04 -21.61 -23.27
N LEU A 179 34.05 -22.42 -22.90
CA LEU A 179 32.63 -22.09 -23.05
C LEU A 179 32.22 -20.86 -22.23
N ILE A 180 32.75 -20.72 -21.00
CA ILE A 180 32.43 -19.58 -20.12
C ILE A 180 33.14 -18.30 -20.57
N ASN A 181 34.42 -18.37 -20.92
CA ASN A 181 35.22 -17.17 -21.14
C ASN A 181 35.11 -16.61 -22.57
N GLU A 182 34.76 -17.43 -23.57
CA GLU A 182 34.72 -17.02 -24.98
C GLU A 182 33.31 -16.63 -25.47
N GLY A 183 32.28 -16.76 -24.64
CA GLY A 183 30.89 -16.59 -25.08
C GLY A 183 29.95 -15.98 -24.04
N ASN A 184 29.06 -15.11 -24.51
CA ASN A 184 27.94 -14.57 -23.72
C ASN A 184 26.72 -15.51 -23.69
N ASP A 185 26.90 -16.76 -24.12
CA ASP A 185 25.82 -17.71 -24.40
C ASP A 185 26.16 -19.06 -23.77
N ILE A 186 25.87 -19.15 -22.46
CA ILE A 186 26.12 -20.28 -21.57
C ILE A 186 24.81 -20.97 -21.14
N GLN A 187 23.67 -20.56 -21.72
CA GLN A 187 22.34 -20.90 -21.24
C GLN A 187 22.08 -22.41 -21.25
N GLY A 188 22.54 -23.13 -22.27
CA GLY A 188 22.41 -24.60 -22.37
C GLY A 188 23.29 -25.40 -21.40
N MET A 189 24.06 -24.73 -20.55
CA MET A 189 24.83 -25.36 -19.48
C MET A 189 24.08 -25.37 -18.14
N PHE A 190 22.99 -24.61 -18.03
CA PHE A 190 22.13 -24.61 -16.85
C PHE A 190 21.11 -25.74 -16.92
N ALA A 191 20.60 -26.17 -15.76
CA ALA A 191 19.52 -27.13 -15.70
C ALA A 191 18.26 -26.57 -16.38
N ASN A 192 17.41 -27.45 -16.92
CA ASN A 192 16.20 -27.04 -17.64
C ASN A 192 15.19 -26.29 -16.76
N ASP A 193 15.19 -26.58 -15.47
CA ASP A 193 14.38 -25.94 -14.42
C ASP A 193 15.10 -24.77 -13.74
N PHE A 194 16.26 -24.34 -14.25
CA PHE A 194 16.95 -23.18 -13.73
C PHE A 194 16.12 -21.91 -13.98
N GLU A 195 15.70 -21.26 -12.90
CA GLU A 195 15.04 -19.96 -12.93
C GLU A 195 15.94 -18.88 -12.33
N LEU A 196 16.05 -17.77 -13.05
CA LEU A 196 16.83 -16.63 -12.62
C LEU A 196 16.03 -15.81 -11.61
N ASN A 197 16.54 -15.69 -10.38
CA ASN A 197 15.91 -14.84 -9.37
C ASN A 197 16.29 -13.37 -9.61
N ASN A 198 15.35 -12.60 -10.19
CA ASN A 198 15.52 -11.18 -10.49
C ASN A 198 15.85 -10.35 -9.24
N PHE A 199 15.25 -10.66 -8.10
CA PHE A 199 15.51 -9.94 -6.86
C PHE A 199 16.97 -10.10 -6.43
N SER A 200 17.52 -11.33 -6.49
CA SER A 200 18.93 -11.58 -6.18
C SER A 200 19.88 -10.79 -7.08
N ILE A 201 19.57 -10.64 -8.38
CA ILE A 201 20.39 -9.84 -9.28
C ILE A 201 20.32 -8.36 -8.93
N ILE A 202 19.10 -7.85 -8.71
CA ILE A 202 18.90 -6.45 -8.32
C ILE A 202 19.69 -6.14 -7.05
N VAL A 203 19.61 -7.02 -6.04
CA VAL A 203 20.37 -6.89 -4.78
C VAL A 203 21.88 -6.89 -5.05
N HIS A 204 22.38 -7.83 -5.87
CA HIS A 204 23.78 -7.87 -6.24
C HIS A 204 24.25 -6.57 -6.91
N GLU A 205 23.47 -6.05 -7.87
CA GLU A 205 23.84 -4.84 -8.61
C GLU A 205 23.75 -3.57 -7.74
N ILE A 206 22.90 -3.56 -6.71
CA ILE A 206 22.90 -2.50 -5.67
C ILE A 206 24.17 -2.58 -4.82
N ILE A 207 24.55 -3.79 -4.36
CA ILE A 207 25.73 -4.00 -3.52
C ILE A 207 27.01 -3.58 -4.26
N GLU A 208 27.11 -3.92 -5.54
CA GLU A 208 28.25 -3.55 -6.40
C GLU A 208 28.23 -2.07 -6.83
N GLY A 209 27.17 -1.32 -6.50
CA GLY A 209 27.03 0.10 -6.86
C GLY A 209 26.73 0.35 -8.34
N ASN A 210 26.36 -0.67 -9.10
CA ASN A 210 25.96 -0.55 -10.51
C ASN A 210 24.51 -0.08 -10.68
N LEU A 211 23.68 -0.30 -9.66
CA LEU A 211 22.29 0.10 -9.59
C LEU A 211 22.09 1.11 -8.45
N GLU A 212 21.47 2.24 -8.76
CA GLU A 212 21.17 3.30 -7.80
C GLU A 212 19.69 3.72 -7.88
N ILE A 213 19.03 3.82 -6.71
CA ILE A 213 17.68 4.38 -6.59
C ILE A 213 17.80 5.89 -6.42
N LYS A 214 17.12 6.66 -7.28
CA LYS A 214 17.18 8.13 -7.26
C LYS A 214 15.99 8.78 -6.59
N GLU A 215 14.80 8.25 -6.82
CA GLU A 215 13.56 8.91 -6.39
C GLU A 215 12.45 7.88 -6.17
N ILE A 216 11.65 8.06 -5.11
CA ILE A 216 10.42 7.32 -4.89
C ILE A 216 9.28 8.08 -5.58
N LYS A 217 8.62 7.46 -6.55
CA LYS A 217 7.53 8.05 -7.33
C LYS A 217 6.17 7.78 -6.72
N LYS A 218 5.97 6.58 -6.19
CA LYS A 218 4.68 6.16 -5.63
C LYS A 218 4.91 5.21 -4.46
N ILE A 219 4.00 5.28 -3.51
CA ILE A 219 3.90 4.36 -2.38
C ILE A 219 2.46 3.90 -2.31
N ASP A 220 2.24 2.60 -2.39
CA ASP A 220 0.94 1.98 -2.15
C ASP A 220 1.09 0.85 -1.12
N TYR A 221 0.01 0.53 -0.41
CA TYR A 221 -0.04 -0.65 0.44
C TYR A 221 -1.04 -1.66 -0.09
N ARG A 222 -0.60 -2.88 -0.34
CA ARG A 222 -1.47 -4.02 -0.65
C ARG A 222 -1.72 -4.81 0.62
N ILE A 223 -3.00 -4.97 0.97
CA ILE A 223 -3.42 -5.68 2.18
C ILE A 223 -4.31 -6.85 1.77
N SER A 224 -4.05 -8.03 2.33
CA SER A 224 -4.87 -9.23 2.12
C SER A 224 -5.51 -9.66 3.44
N ILE A 225 -6.83 -9.87 3.43
CA ILE A 225 -7.62 -10.34 4.58
C ILE A 225 -8.15 -11.75 4.28
N ASP A 226 -7.70 -12.74 5.07
CA ASP A 226 -8.18 -14.14 5.10
C ASP A 226 -8.45 -14.75 3.71
N GLU A 227 -7.58 -14.44 2.73
CA GLU A 227 -7.67 -14.82 1.32
C GLU A 227 -8.91 -14.31 0.55
N LYS A 228 -9.93 -13.81 1.26
CA LYS A 228 -11.23 -13.38 0.71
C LYS A 228 -11.16 -12.00 0.06
N PHE A 229 -10.54 -11.04 0.73
CA PHE A 229 -10.46 -9.67 0.23
C PHE A 229 -9.01 -9.25 0.08
N LYS A 230 -8.72 -8.56 -1.03
CA LYS A 230 -7.47 -7.82 -1.19
C LYS A 230 -7.81 -6.39 -1.53
N PHE A 231 -7.07 -5.45 -0.98
CA PHE A 231 -7.30 -4.05 -1.29
C PHE A 231 -6.00 -3.25 -1.34
N LEU A 232 -6.05 -2.18 -2.13
CA LEU A 232 -4.96 -1.25 -2.32
C LEU A 232 -5.25 0.01 -1.53
N VAL A 233 -4.28 0.48 -0.76
CA VAL A 233 -4.31 1.76 -0.06
C VAL A 233 -3.30 2.70 -0.71
N SER A 234 -3.77 3.82 -1.21
CA SER A 234 -2.96 4.84 -1.88
C SER A 234 -3.09 6.18 -1.16
N TYR A 235 -2.07 7.02 -1.29
CA TYR A 235 -2.11 8.38 -0.74
C TYR A 235 -2.75 9.37 -1.73
N PHE A 236 -3.72 10.14 -1.26
CA PHE A 236 -4.41 11.18 -2.03
C PHE A 236 -4.28 12.54 -1.35
N ASP A 237 -3.83 13.55 -2.09
CA ASP A 237 -3.74 14.93 -1.61
C ASP A 237 -4.60 15.87 -2.45
N VAL A 238 -5.92 15.74 -2.31
CA VAL A 238 -6.89 16.56 -3.03
C VAL A 238 -7.66 17.43 -2.02
N PRO A 239 -7.81 18.75 -2.24
CA PRO A 239 -8.46 19.65 -1.29
C PRO A 239 -9.95 19.41 -1.05
N SER A 240 -10.64 18.71 -1.96
CA SER A 240 -12.11 18.63 -2.01
C SER A 240 -12.71 17.26 -1.68
N THR A 241 -11.87 16.28 -1.32
CA THR A 241 -12.27 14.90 -0.98
C THR A 241 -11.57 14.45 0.29
N PRO A 242 -11.97 13.32 0.92
CA PRO A 242 -11.14 12.71 1.95
C PRO A 242 -9.69 12.59 1.42
N SER A 243 -8.74 13.09 2.20
CA SER A 243 -7.34 13.12 1.85
C SER A 243 -6.54 12.23 2.79
N GLY A 244 -5.36 11.78 2.35
CA GLY A 244 -4.52 10.86 3.08
C GLY A 244 -4.49 9.46 2.47
N TRP A 245 -4.14 8.48 3.30
CA TRP A 245 -4.15 7.07 2.94
C TRP A 245 -5.58 6.53 2.90
N LEU A 246 -6.02 6.12 1.70
CA LEU A 246 -7.37 5.62 1.47
C LEU A 246 -7.35 4.37 0.59
N ILE A 247 -8.35 3.52 0.79
CA ILE A 247 -8.64 2.38 -0.06
C ILE A 247 -9.01 2.90 -1.45
N SER A 248 -8.19 2.54 -2.44
CA SER A 248 -8.32 2.95 -3.83
C SER A 248 -8.89 1.85 -4.71
N GLU A 249 -8.65 0.58 -4.36
CA GLU A 249 -9.15 -0.60 -5.08
C GLU A 249 -9.44 -1.74 -4.10
N ILE A 250 -10.47 -2.54 -4.40
CA ILE A 250 -10.84 -3.76 -3.68
C ILE A 250 -10.99 -4.88 -4.73
N TYR A 251 -10.50 -6.07 -4.41
CA TYR A 251 -10.54 -7.29 -5.21
C TYR A 251 -11.15 -8.44 -4.40
#